data_AF-A0AA88SAB5-F1
#
_entry.id   AF-A0AA88SAB5-F1
#
_cell.length_a   1.000
_cell.length_b   1.000
_cell.length_c   1.000
_cell.angle_alpha   90.00
_cell.angle_beta   90.00
_cell.angle_gamma   90.00
#
_symmetry.space_group_name_H-M   'P 1'
#
loop_
_entity.id
_entity.type
_entity.pdbx_description
1 polymer ?
#
loop_
_entity_poly.entity_id
_entity_poly.type
_entity_poly.pdbx_seq_one_letter_code
_entity_poly.pdbx_strand_id
1 'polypeptide(L)'
;MGCSGSLALVIGCAFRALLTTEVTPSLVNLMLPEGASGASSSEGSVNQQPVIPELHPPLLDDSTRRQELNDRFGLYLLGLSYNPAVRDSFVETHLQIEKHIEGALVDDGYSRESVFEKRGQIRGIMFYPQGTGLSESTYLKYLKQIRENGTRDSIPYRRIQKAIKNYDLMGL
;
A
#
# COMPACT_ATOMS: atom_id res chain seq x y z
N MET A 1 26.95 40.22 23.40
CA MET A 1 25.94 39.21 23.81
C MET A 1 25.20 38.79 22.55
N GLY A 2 24.96 37.49 22.35
CA GLY A 2 24.38 36.98 21.09
C GLY A 2 24.76 35.52 20.87
N CYS A 3 24.23 34.61 21.69
CA CYS A 3 24.52 33.19 21.60
C CYS A 3 23.63 32.53 20.53
N SER A 4 24.19 32.16 19.38
CA SER A 4 23.52 31.34 18.37
C SER A 4 23.76 29.85 18.65
N GLY A 5 22.91 29.27 19.50
CA GLY A 5 22.92 27.83 19.78
C GLY A 5 22.35 27.02 18.60
N SER A 6 23.22 26.52 17.72
CA SER A 6 22.84 25.58 16.66
C SER A 6 22.92 24.13 17.17
N LEU A 7 21.78 23.60 17.62
CA LEU A 7 21.68 22.26 18.20
C LEU A 7 21.55 21.20 17.09
N ALA A 8 22.68 20.72 16.58
CA ALA A 8 22.74 19.73 15.50
C ALA A 8 22.38 18.31 16.00
N LEU A 9 21.09 17.97 15.94
CA LEU A 9 20.58 16.64 16.27
C LEU A 9 20.77 15.65 15.11
N VAL A 10 21.97 15.07 14.95
CA VAL A 10 22.20 13.98 13.99
C VAL A 10 21.85 12.64 14.64
N ILE A 11 20.64 12.16 14.38
CA ILE A 11 20.18 10.83 14.77
C ILE A 11 20.94 9.77 13.95
N GLY A 12 21.64 8.87 14.62
CA GLY A 12 22.40 7.79 13.98
C GLY A 12 21.51 6.62 13.54
N CYS A 13 21.31 6.46 12.23
CA CYS A 13 20.65 5.29 11.64
C CYS A 13 21.64 4.13 11.45
N ALA A 14 21.81 3.29 12.47
CA ALA A 14 22.61 2.06 12.37
C ALA A 14 21.82 0.93 11.65
N PHE A 15 21.91 0.88 10.32
CA PHE A 15 21.37 -0.23 9.53
C PHE A 15 22.22 -1.49 9.69
N ARG A 16 21.79 -2.42 10.57
CA ARG A 16 22.41 -3.73 10.73
C ARG A 16 21.65 -4.80 9.95
N ALA A 17 21.98 -4.97 8.67
CA ALA A 17 21.43 -6.05 7.84
C ALA A 17 22.07 -7.39 8.22
N LEU A 18 21.24 -8.38 8.57
CA LEU A 18 21.61 -9.79 8.73
C LEU A 18 20.74 -10.61 7.77
N LEU A 19 21.28 -10.88 6.58
CA LEU A 19 20.70 -11.83 5.65
C LEU A 19 21.15 -13.24 6.06
N THR A 20 20.21 -14.17 6.21
CA THR A 20 20.50 -15.60 6.31
C THR A 20 19.72 -16.32 5.20
N THR A 21 20.39 -17.30 4.60
CA THR A 21 20.03 -17.92 3.32
C THR A 21 19.27 -19.23 3.50
N GLU A 22 18.26 -19.43 2.64
CA GLU A 22 17.86 -20.68 1.97
C GLU A 22 18.38 -22.01 2.55
N VAL A 23 17.46 -22.89 3.01
CA VAL A 23 17.47 -24.33 2.65
C VAL A 23 16.03 -24.84 2.60
N THR A 24 15.61 -25.38 1.45
CA THR A 24 14.54 -26.39 1.36
C THR A 24 15.14 -27.73 0.95
N PRO A 25 14.55 -28.85 1.36
CA PRO A 25 14.61 -30.05 0.53
C PRO A 25 13.24 -30.71 0.34
N SER A 26 12.96 -31.09 -0.91
CA SER A 26 11.85 -31.98 -1.28
C SER A 26 12.09 -33.42 -0.84
N LEU A 27 11.01 -34.19 -0.62
CA LEU A 27 11.04 -35.62 -0.94
C LEU A 27 9.76 -36.07 -1.66
N VAL A 28 9.95 -37.02 -2.56
CA VAL A 28 8.96 -37.60 -3.47
C VAL A 28 8.62 -39.02 -3.00
N ASN A 29 7.33 -39.38 -2.99
CA ASN A 29 6.71 -40.72 -2.96
C ASN A 29 5.30 -40.60 -2.30
N LEU A 30 4.30 -41.43 -2.56
CA LEU A 30 4.24 -42.71 -3.29
C LEU A 30 2.88 -42.83 -4.02
N MET A 31 2.75 -43.77 -4.96
CA MET A 31 1.57 -43.94 -5.83
C MET A 31 0.42 -44.76 -5.19
N LEU A 32 -0.80 -44.53 -5.70
CA LEU A 32 -2.13 -45.13 -5.37
C LEU A 32 -2.21 -46.69 -5.34
N PRO A 33 -3.34 -47.35 -5.00
CA PRO A 33 -4.74 -46.87 -4.83
C PRO A 33 -5.35 -47.23 -3.42
N GLU A 34 -6.65 -47.24 -3.09
CA GLU A 34 -7.95 -47.03 -3.80
C GLU A 34 -9.08 -46.64 -2.80
N GLY A 35 -10.28 -46.27 -3.28
CA GLY A 35 -11.56 -46.54 -2.59
C GLY A 35 -12.47 -45.36 -2.20
N ALA A 36 -13.77 -45.53 -2.45
CA ALA A 36 -14.92 -44.79 -1.89
C ALA A 36 -15.14 -43.30 -2.27
N SER A 37 -15.83 -43.10 -3.39
CA SER A 37 -17.13 -42.40 -3.43
C SER A 37 -17.32 -41.13 -2.58
N GLY A 38 -16.54 -40.08 -2.84
CA GLY A 38 -16.94 -38.71 -2.52
C GLY A 38 -17.73 -38.11 -3.68
N ALA A 39 -18.98 -37.67 -3.44
CA ALA A 39 -19.76 -36.99 -4.46
C ALA A 39 -19.06 -35.67 -4.84
N SER A 40 -18.54 -35.59 -6.06
CA SER A 40 -18.00 -34.34 -6.61
C SER A 40 -19.15 -33.41 -6.95
N SER A 41 -19.64 -32.68 -5.95
CA SER A 41 -20.27 -31.38 -6.16
C SER A 41 -19.19 -30.47 -6.74
N SER A 42 -19.03 -30.53 -8.06
CA SER A 42 -18.33 -29.52 -8.85
C SER A 42 -19.15 -28.24 -8.79
N GLU A 43 -19.13 -27.56 -7.64
CA GLU A 43 -19.50 -26.16 -7.56
C GLU A 43 -18.51 -25.42 -8.46
N GLY A 44 -18.98 -25.08 -9.66
CA GLY A 44 -18.25 -24.20 -10.55
C GLY A 44 -18.02 -22.91 -9.79
N SER A 45 -16.78 -22.69 -9.34
CA SER A 45 -16.38 -21.48 -8.64
C SER A 45 -16.59 -20.31 -9.59
N VAL A 46 -17.77 -19.69 -9.48
CA VAL A 46 -18.10 -18.46 -10.18
C VAL A 46 -17.05 -17.47 -9.71
N ASN A 47 -16.16 -17.09 -10.62
CA ASN A 47 -15.02 -16.24 -10.32
C ASN A 47 -15.53 -14.81 -10.11
N GLN A 48 -16.13 -14.59 -8.94
CA GLN A 48 -16.72 -13.32 -8.53
C GLN A 48 -15.58 -12.35 -8.29
N GLN A 49 -15.32 -11.50 -9.28
CA GLN A 49 -14.37 -10.42 -9.16
C GLN A 49 -14.77 -9.54 -7.96
N PRO A 50 -13.84 -9.19 -7.06
CA PRO A 50 -14.16 -8.48 -5.83
C PRO A 50 -14.77 -7.11 -6.14
N VAL A 51 -15.77 -6.71 -5.34
CA VAL A 51 -16.31 -5.35 -5.38
C VAL A 51 -15.25 -4.40 -4.81
N ILE A 52 -14.82 -3.44 -5.63
CA ILE A 52 -13.87 -2.39 -5.26
C ILE A 52 -14.66 -1.09 -5.19
N PRO A 53 -14.84 -0.49 -3.99
CA PRO A 53 -15.59 0.76 -3.86
C PRO A 53 -14.87 1.91 -4.56
N GLU A 54 -15.61 2.68 -5.36
CA GLU A 54 -15.14 3.91 -6.01
C GLU A 54 -16.01 5.11 -5.61
N LEU A 55 -15.39 6.29 -5.52
CA LEU A 55 -16.05 7.50 -5.04
C LEU A 55 -16.45 8.44 -6.17
N HIS A 56 -17.74 8.74 -6.24
CA HIS A 56 -18.31 9.73 -7.14
C HIS A 56 -19.13 10.75 -6.33
N PRO A 57 -18.68 12.02 -6.21
CA PRO A 57 -17.38 12.53 -6.66
C PRO A 57 -16.20 11.94 -5.84
N PRO A 58 -14.96 11.99 -6.36
CA PRO A 58 -13.76 11.63 -5.59
C PRO A 58 -13.52 12.63 -4.44
N LEU A 59 -12.66 12.29 -3.47
CA LEU A 59 -12.31 13.21 -2.37
C LEU A 59 -11.38 14.35 -2.83
N LEU A 60 -10.47 14.04 -3.74
CA LEU A 60 -9.59 14.98 -4.43
C LEU A 60 -9.65 14.68 -5.93
N ASP A 61 -9.58 15.71 -6.77
CA ASP A 61 -9.53 15.53 -8.22
C ASP A 61 -8.19 14.92 -8.66
N ASP A 62 -8.20 14.21 -9.79
CA ASP A 62 -7.02 13.46 -10.24
C ASP A 62 -5.87 14.37 -10.72
N SER A 63 -6.14 15.61 -11.15
CA SER A 63 -5.11 16.60 -11.48
C SER A 63 -4.37 17.08 -10.23
N THR A 64 -5.09 17.53 -9.20
CA THR A 64 -4.49 17.98 -7.93
C THR A 64 -3.83 16.82 -7.19
N ARG A 65 -4.42 15.61 -7.21
CA ARG A 65 -3.78 14.41 -6.65
C ARG A 65 -2.47 14.09 -7.36
N ARG A 66 -2.43 14.16 -8.71
CA ARG A 66 -1.21 13.95 -9.50
C ARG A 66 -0.16 15.03 -9.23
N GLN A 67 -0.56 16.27 -8.99
CA GLN A 67 0.35 17.35 -8.59
C GLN A 67 0.93 17.10 -7.18
N GLU A 68 0.08 16.84 -6.17
CA GLU A 68 0.53 16.52 -4.80
C GLU A 68 1.52 15.33 -4.77
N LEU A 69 1.31 14.32 -5.61
CA LEU A 69 2.20 13.16 -5.74
C LEU A 69 3.53 13.55 -6.40
N ASN A 70 3.51 14.27 -7.52
CA ASN A 70 4.73 14.75 -8.20
C ASN A 70 5.60 15.62 -7.29
N ASP A 71 5.00 16.58 -6.57
CA ASP A 71 5.72 17.47 -5.66
C ASP A 71 6.41 16.69 -4.54
N ARG A 72 5.73 15.68 -3.98
CA ARG A 72 6.30 14.76 -2.98
C ARG A 72 7.46 13.95 -3.53
N PHE A 73 7.36 13.42 -4.76
CA PHE A 73 8.49 12.70 -5.37
C PHE A 73 9.66 13.62 -5.65
N GLY A 74 9.43 14.87 -6.08
CA GLY A 74 10.48 15.88 -6.24
C GLY A 74 11.30 16.10 -4.96
N LEU A 75 10.66 16.10 -3.80
CA LEU A 75 11.35 16.21 -2.50
C LEU A 75 12.19 14.98 -2.15
N TYR A 76 11.73 13.77 -2.49
CA TYR A 76 12.51 12.54 -2.29
C TYR A 76 13.66 12.36 -3.30
N LEU A 77 13.61 13.04 -4.45
CA LEU A 77 14.55 12.86 -5.58
C LEU A 77 15.58 13.99 -5.76
N LEU A 78 15.73 14.91 -4.79
CA LEU A 78 16.75 15.97 -4.83
C LEU A 78 18.16 15.41 -5.07
N GLY A 79 18.59 15.41 -6.34
CA GLY A 79 19.90 14.90 -6.80
C GLY A 79 19.87 13.68 -7.73
N LEU A 80 18.71 13.07 -8.02
CA LEU A 80 18.63 11.86 -8.87
C LEU A 80 18.04 12.12 -10.26
N SER A 81 18.80 11.75 -11.30
CA SER A 81 18.35 11.76 -12.70
C SER A 81 17.37 10.62 -12.98
N TYR A 82 16.08 10.86 -12.77
CA TYR A 82 15.03 9.86 -12.96
C TYR A 82 14.33 10.01 -14.31
N ASN A 83 14.00 8.88 -14.96
CA ASN A 83 13.31 8.88 -16.25
C ASN A 83 11.85 9.36 -16.07
N PRO A 84 11.39 10.39 -16.82
CA PRO A 84 10.01 10.89 -16.72
C PRO A 84 8.94 9.82 -16.86
N ALA A 85 9.10 8.86 -17.77
CA ALA A 85 8.12 7.79 -17.97
C ALA A 85 7.99 6.86 -16.74
N VAL A 86 9.09 6.61 -16.03
CA VAL A 86 9.07 5.82 -14.80
C VAL A 86 8.44 6.61 -13.66
N ARG A 87 8.72 7.92 -13.55
CA ARG A 87 8.01 8.80 -12.60
C ARG A 87 6.50 8.79 -12.85
N ASP A 88 6.08 8.92 -14.10
CA ASP A 88 4.66 9.04 -14.44
C ASP A 88 3.92 7.72 -14.18
N SER A 89 4.54 6.56 -14.45
CA SER A 89 4.06 5.21 -14.06
C SER A 89 3.93 5.04 -12.55
N PHE A 90 4.93 5.52 -11.79
CA PHE A 90 4.95 5.47 -10.34
C PHE A 90 3.82 6.32 -9.72
N VAL A 91 3.65 7.55 -10.23
CA VAL A 91 2.59 8.48 -9.82
C VAL A 91 1.20 7.92 -10.15
N GLU A 92 1.03 7.32 -11.34
CA GLU A 92 -0.22 6.66 -11.73
C GLU A 92 -0.56 5.49 -10.79
N THR A 93 0.44 4.66 -10.47
CA THR A 93 0.28 3.53 -9.56
C THR A 93 -0.14 4.00 -8.16
N HIS A 94 0.45 5.07 -7.65
CA HIS A 94 0.07 5.68 -6.37
C HIS A 94 -1.36 6.25 -6.40
N LEU A 95 -1.73 6.96 -7.46
CA LEU A 95 -3.05 7.55 -7.66
C LEU A 95 -4.16 6.50 -7.62
N GLN A 96 -3.97 5.35 -8.28
CA GLN A 96 -4.96 4.27 -8.27
C GLN A 96 -5.08 3.60 -6.89
N ILE A 97 -3.96 3.38 -6.19
CA ILE A 97 -3.99 2.85 -4.81
C ILE A 97 -4.75 3.79 -3.89
N GLU A 98 -4.47 5.11 -3.95
CA GLU A 98 -5.18 6.11 -3.13
C GLU A 98 -6.68 6.08 -3.35
N LYS A 99 -7.16 6.10 -4.61
CA LYS A 99 -8.59 6.11 -4.93
C LYS A 99 -9.33 4.88 -4.39
N HIS A 100 -8.77 3.69 -4.57
CA HIS A 100 -9.39 2.45 -4.08
C HIS A 100 -9.41 2.38 -2.55
N ILE A 101 -8.38 2.90 -1.88
CA ILE A 101 -8.28 2.95 -0.42
C ILE A 101 -9.24 4.00 0.16
N GLU A 102 -9.28 5.21 -0.39
CA GLU A 102 -10.25 6.26 -0.03
C GLU A 102 -11.69 5.75 -0.16
N GLY A 103 -11.99 5.04 -1.27
CA GLY A 103 -13.28 4.39 -1.48
C GLY A 103 -13.63 3.37 -0.41
N ALA A 104 -12.72 2.43 -0.13
CA ALA A 104 -12.95 1.40 0.88
C ALA A 104 -13.09 1.96 2.31
N LEU A 105 -12.40 3.06 2.65
CA LEU A 105 -12.57 3.72 3.94
C LEU A 105 -13.97 4.35 4.08
N VAL A 106 -14.42 5.08 3.06
CA VAL A 106 -15.77 5.70 3.09
C VAL A 106 -16.88 4.63 3.06
N ASP A 107 -16.67 3.53 2.34
CA ASP A 107 -17.55 2.35 2.30
C ASP A 107 -17.57 1.57 3.64
N ASP A 108 -16.47 1.56 4.40
CA ASP A 108 -16.41 1.07 5.79
C ASP A 108 -17.00 2.06 6.82
N GLY A 109 -17.53 3.20 6.38
CA GLY A 109 -18.27 4.16 7.21
C GLY A 109 -17.46 5.33 7.77
N TYR A 110 -16.18 5.49 7.41
CA TYR A 110 -15.40 6.68 7.78
C TYR A 110 -15.89 7.91 7.01
N SER A 111 -15.84 9.09 7.64
CA SER A 111 -16.39 10.29 7.01
C SER A 111 -15.51 10.76 5.84
N ARG A 112 -16.15 11.27 4.77
CA ARG A 112 -15.42 11.80 3.59
C ARG A 112 -14.46 12.94 3.97
N GLU A 113 -14.85 13.73 4.97
CA GLU A 113 -14.07 14.83 5.52
C GLU A 113 -12.84 14.32 6.29
N SER A 114 -13.01 13.38 7.23
CA SER A 114 -11.89 12.83 8.00
C SER A 114 -10.87 12.12 7.10
N VAL A 115 -11.32 11.32 6.14
CA VAL A 115 -10.43 10.67 5.16
C VAL A 115 -9.65 11.71 4.33
N PHE A 116 -10.28 12.82 3.92
CA PHE A 116 -9.63 13.88 3.16
C PHE A 116 -8.63 14.71 3.98
N GLU A 117 -8.96 15.05 5.24
CA GLU A 117 -8.05 15.72 6.17
C GLU A 117 -6.83 14.85 6.48
N LYS A 118 -7.06 13.55 6.73
CA LYS A 118 -6.01 12.59 7.08
C LYS A 118 -5.25 12.04 5.87
N ARG A 119 -5.57 12.45 4.63
CA ARG A 119 -4.97 11.93 3.39
C ARG A 119 -3.43 11.88 3.42
N GLY A 120 -2.79 12.89 4.00
CA GLY A 120 -1.33 12.95 4.15
C GLY A 120 -0.75 11.87 5.07
N GLN A 121 -1.47 11.53 6.15
CA GLN A 121 -1.10 10.48 7.10
C GLN A 121 -1.38 9.09 6.51
N ILE A 122 -2.53 8.91 5.86
CA ILE A 122 -2.92 7.70 5.13
C ILE A 122 -1.86 7.36 4.06
N ARG A 123 -1.50 8.35 3.22
CA ARG A 123 -0.42 8.27 2.22
C ARG A 123 0.92 7.86 2.84
N GLY A 124 1.26 8.42 4.02
CA GLY A 124 2.42 8.03 4.82
C GLY A 124 2.43 6.55 5.19
N ILE A 125 1.34 6.08 5.81
CA ILE A 125 1.17 4.70 6.29
C ILE A 125 1.22 3.67 5.14
N MET A 126 0.65 3.99 3.98
CA MET A 126 0.63 3.09 2.82
C MET A 126 2.00 2.92 2.16
N PHE A 127 2.65 4.05 1.85
CA PHE A 127 3.79 4.11 0.94
C PHE A 127 5.14 4.25 1.66
N TYR A 128 5.15 4.76 2.89
CA TYR A 128 6.36 5.01 3.68
C TYR A 128 6.35 4.27 5.03
N PRO A 129 6.03 2.95 5.07
CA PRO A 129 5.77 2.21 6.33
C PRO A 129 6.99 2.03 7.24
N GLN A 130 8.19 2.42 6.77
CA GLN A 130 9.44 2.45 7.53
C GLN A 130 10.17 3.80 7.32
N GLY A 131 9.41 4.89 7.15
CA GLY A 131 9.94 6.22 6.80
C GLY A 131 10.53 6.35 5.39
N THR A 132 10.65 5.25 4.66
CA THR A 132 11.25 5.15 3.32
C THR A 132 10.23 4.60 2.33
N GLY A 133 10.30 5.10 1.09
CA GLY A 133 9.42 4.66 0.00
C GLY A 133 9.73 3.23 -0.46
N LEU A 134 8.71 2.48 -0.81
CA LEU A 134 8.86 1.14 -1.40
C LEU A 134 9.15 1.21 -2.91
N SER A 135 9.59 0.09 -3.50
CA SER A 135 9.81 -0.01 -4.95
C SER A 135 8.49 0.03 -5.74
N GLU A 136 8.54 0.49 -6.99
CA GLU A 136 7.41 0.46 -7.93
C GLU A 136 6.80 -0.96 -8.06
N SER A 137 7.66 -1.98 -8.16
CA SER A 137 7.23 -3.39 -8.22
C SER A 137 6.40 -3.82 -7.02
N THR A 138 6.60 -3.19 -5.86
CA THR A 138 5.84 -3.45 -4.64
C THR A 138 4.44 -2.83 -4.72
N TYR A 139 4.32 -1.64 -5.30
CA TYR A 139 3.02 -0.98 -5.50
C TYR A 139 2.19 -1.64 -6.60
N LEU A 140 2.83 -2.08 -7.69
CA LEU A 140 2.17 -2.91 -8.71
C LEU A 140 1.62 -4.21 -8.12
N LYS A 141 2.34 -4.84 -7.17
CA LYS A 141 1.82 -5.99 -6.39
C LYS A 141 0.64 -5.60 -5.50
N TYR A 142 0.60 -4.41 -4.92
CA TYR A 142 -0.57 -3.95 -4.16
C TYR A 142 -1.78 -3.69 -5.08
N LEU A 143 -1.62 -3.07 -6.24
CA LEU A 143 -2.71 -2.94 -7.22
C LEU A 143 -3.23 -4.30 -7.67
N LYS A 144 -2.34 -5.28 -7.90
CA LYS A 144 -2.73 -6.66 -8.19
C LYS A 144 -3.58 -7.26 -7.07
N GLN A 145 -3.16 -7.12 -5.81
CA GLN A 145 -3.96 -7.55 -4.65
C GLN A 145 -5.34 -6.87 -4.58
N ILE A 146 -5.41 -5.56 -4.80
CA ILE A 146 -6.69 -4.81 -4.79
C ILE A 146 -7.62 -5.32 -5.90
N ARG A 147 -7.10 -5.55 -7.10
CA ARG A 147 -7.88 -6.00 -8.28
C ARG A 147 -8.35 -7.46 -8.20
N GLU A 148 -7.54 -8.34 -7.59
CA GLU A 148 -7.82 -9.77 -7.51
C GLU A 148 -8.59 -10.18 -6.25
N ASN A 149 -8.30 -9.53 -5.11
CA ASN A 149 -8.86 -9.90 -3.80
C ASN A 149 -9.75 -8.80 -3.19
N GLY A 150 -9.76 -7.59 -3.76
CA GLY A 150 -10.47 -6.43 -3.22
C GLY A 150 -9.59 -5.58 -2.31
N THR A 151 -9.99 -4.32 -2.09
CA THR A 151 -9.18 -3.36 -1.34
C THR A 151 -8.86 -3.83 0.07
N ARG A 152 -9.85 -4.42 0.77
CA ARG A 152 -9.77 -4.75 2.20
C ARG A 152 -8.71 -5.83 2.51
N ASP A 153 -8.46 -6.74 1.56
CA ASP A 153 -7.44 -7.79 1.66
C ASP A 153 -6.04 -7.37 1.16
N SER A 154 -5.91 -6.13 0.67
CA SER A 154 -4.62 -5.58 0.28
C SER A 154 -3.73 -5.27 1.50
N ILE A 155 -2.41 -5.41 1.32
CA ILE A 155 -1.42 -5.00 2.32
C ILE A 155 -1.56 -3.52 2.75
N PRO A 156 -1.70 -2.52 1.85
CA PRO A 156 -1.85 -1.12 2.28
C PRO A 156 -3.10 -0.88 3.13
N TYR A 157 -4.25 -1.48 2.81
CA TYR A 157 -5.46 -1.31 3.62
C TYR A 157 -5.29 -1.87 5.04
N ARG A 158 -4.71 -3.08 5.17
CA ARG A 158 -4.43 -3.68 6.48
C ARG A 158 -3.44 -2.86 7.33
N ARG A 159 -2.52 -2.08 6.71
CA ARG A 159 -1.68 -1.13 7.45
C ARG A 159 -2.47 0.02 8.04
N ILE A 160 -3.40 0.59 7.28
CA ILE A 160 -4.29 1.68 7.76
C ILE A 160 -5.16 1.16 8.89
N GLN A 161 -5.82 0.01 8.71
CA GLN A 161 -6.61 -0.65 9.75
C GLN A 161 -5.81 -0.93 11.03
N LYS A 162 -4.52 -1.29 10.92
CA LYS A 162 -3.62 -1.41 12.07
C LYS A 162 -3.30 -0.06 12.72
N ALA A 163 -3.01 0.97 11.93
CA ALA A 163 -2.72 2.32 12.42
C ALA A 163 -3.91 2.93 13.17
N ILE A 164 -5.14 2.73 12.68
CA ILE A 164 -6.38 3.14 13.38
C ILE A 164 -6.49 2.44 14.73
N LYS A 165 -6.32 1.10 14.76
CA LYS A 165 -6.37 0.30 16.00
C LYS A 165 -5.28 0.65 17.02
N ASN A 166 -4.13 1.10 16.55
CA ASN A 166 -3.02 1.58 17.37
C ASN A 166 -3.21 3.02 17.87
N TYR A 167 -4.23 3.74 17.39
CA TYR A 167 -4.38 5.19 17.54
C TYR A 167 -3.29 6.04 16.87
N ASP A 168 -2.53 5.47 15.93
CA ASP A 168 -1.59 6.21 15.06
C ASP A 168 -2.34 7.11 14.06
N LEU A 169 -3.63 6.82 13.79
CA LEU A 169 -4.52 7.55 12.89
C LEU A 169 -5.83 7.94 13.61
N MET A 170 -5.73 8.76 14.67
CA MET A 170 -6.91 9.22 15.44
C MET A 170 -7.79 10.18 14.64
N GLY A 171 -9.11 10.09 14.86
CA GLY A 171 -10.11 10.97 14.25
C GLY A 171 -10.37 10.65 12.78
N LEU A 172 -10.37 9.36 12.43
CA LEU A 172 -10.95 8.86 11.18
C LEU A 172 -12.40 8.43 11.44
#